data_AF-A0A6A6NKN8-F1
#
_entry.id   AF-A0A6A6NKN8-F1
#
_cell.length_a   1.000
_cell.length_b   1.000
_cell.length_c   1.000
_cell.angle_alpha   90.00
_cell.angle_beta   90.00
_cell.angle_gamma   90.00
#
_symmetry.space_group_name_H-M   'P 1'
#
loop_
_entity.id
_entity.type
_entity.pdbx_description
1 polymer ?
#
loop_
_entity_poly.entity_id
_entity_poly.type
_entity_poly.pdbx_seq_one_letter_code
_entity_poly.pdbx_strand_id
1 'polypeptide(L)' 'EAKAVVQRHIDLLHSYNEVRDVGQGLIGLIAESRGVRIKDVQDEFGVSSND' A
#
# COMPACT_ATOMS: atom_id res chain seq x y z
N GLU A 1 1.45 -28.31 -12.26
CA GLU A 1 0.54 -27.82 -11.19
C GLU A 1 1.21 -26.86 -10.22
N ALA A 2 2.32 -27.20 -9.55
CA ALA A 2 3.01 -26.30 -8.61
C ALA A 2 3.47 -24.95 -9.22
N LYS A 3 3.98 -24.94 -10.46
CA LYS A 3 4.44 -23.71 -11.14
C LYS A 3 3.32 -22.69 -11.37
N ALA A 4 2.11 -23.16 -11.67
CA ALA A 4 0.95 -22.29 -11.88
C ALA A 4 0.49 -21.64 -10.56
N VAL A 5 0.55 -22.39 -9.46
CA VAL A 5 0.27 -21.86 -8.11
C VAL A 5 1.29 -20.79 -7.74
N VAL A 6 2.58 -21.05 -7.93
CA VAL A 6 3.65 -20.07 -7.64
C VAL A 6 3.47 -18.80 -8.48
N GLN A 7 3.23 -18.94 -9.79
CA GLN A 7 3.02 -17.79 -10.66
C GLN A 7 1.82 -16.94 -10.20
N ARG A 8 0.70 -17.58 -9.85
CA ARG A 8 -0.47 -16.87 -9.31
C ARG A 8 -0.16 -16.08 -8.04
N HIS A 9 0.67 -16.62 -7.15
CA HIS A 9 1.07 -15.89 -5.93
C HIS A 9 1.98 -14.69 -6.25
N ILE A 10 2.88 -14.83 -7.23
CA ILE A 10 3.73 -13.74 -7.71
C ILE A 10 2.86 -12.62 -8.29
N ASP A 11 1.86 -12.96 -9.11
CA ASP A 11 0.99 -11.97 -9.75
C ASP A 11 0.15 -11.22 -8.70
N LEU A 12 -0.41 -11.95 -7.73
CA LEU A 12 -1.17 -11.34 -6.62
C LEU A 12 -0.30 -10.40 -5.76
N LEU A 13 0.94 -10.79 -5.48
CA LEU A 13 1.86 -9.96 -4.70
C LEU A 13 2.23 -8.67 -5.46
N HIS A 14 2.45 -8.76 -6.78
CA HIS A 14 2.71 -7.56 -7.58
C HIS A 14 1.50 -6.62 -7.59
N SER A 15 0.30 -7.13 -7.83
CA SER A 15 -0.91 -6.30 -7.79
C SER A 15 -1.15 -5.68 -6.42
N TYR A 16 -0.88 -6.42 -5.34
CA TYR A 16 -0.95 -5.88 -3.98
C TYR A 16 0.03 -4.72 -3.78
N ASN A 17 1.30 -4.92 -4.14
CA ASN A 17 2.34 -3.90 -4.00
C ASN A 17 2.02 -2.64 -4.82
N GLU A 18 1.55 -2.80 -6.05
CA GLU A 18 1.18 -1.68 -6.92
C GLU A 18 0.07 -0.81 -6.30
N VAL A 19 -1.00 -1.44 -5.79
CA VAL A 19 -2.09 -0.73 -5.12
C VAL A 19 -1.61 -0.05 -3.84
N ARG A 20 -0.78 -0.74 -3.05
CA ARG A 20 -0.19 -0.18 -1.82
C ARG A 20 0.64 1.05 -2.13
N ASP A 21 1.50 1.00 -3.14
CA ASP A 21 2.40 2.10 -3.49
C ASP A 21 1.63 3.34 -3.97
N VAL A 22 0.58 3.16 -4.79
CA VAL A 22 -0.32 4.25 -5.17
C VAL A 22 -1.02 4.84 -3.94
N GLY A 23 -1.53 3.98 -3.05
CA GLY A 23 -2.18 4.41 -1.80
C GLY A 23 -1.25 5.24 -0.91
N GLN A 24 0.00 4.78 -0.72
CA GLN A 24 1.00 5.51 0.06
C GLN A 24 1.37 6.86 -0.57
N GLY A 25 1.45 6.93 -1.91
CA GLY A 25 1.63 8.19 -2.62
C GLY A 25 0.51 9.19 -2.34
N LEU A 26 -0.75 8.74 -2.41
CA LEU A 26 -1.92 9.59 -2.10
C LEU A 26 -1.93 10.06 -0.63
N ILE A 27 -1.60 9.16 0.30
CA ILE A 27 -1.46 9.50 1.73
C ILE A 27 -0.38 10.56 1.93
N GLY A 28 0.75 10.45 1.21
CA GLY A 28 1.81 11.46 1.23
C GLY A 28 1.33 12.85 0.83
N LEU A 29 0.57 12.94 -0.27
CA LEU A 29 -0.02 14.20 -0.74
C LEU A 29 -1.03 14.79 0.26
N ILE A 30 -1.84 13.93 0.90
CA ILE A 30 -2.80 14.37 1.92
C ILE A 30 -2.06 14.90 3.16
N ALA A 31 -1.02 14.20 3.61
CA ALA A 31 -0.23 14.61 4.76
C ALA A 31 0.47 15.95 4.52
N GLU A 32 1.08 16.11 3.33
CA GLU A 32 1.68 17.38 2.89
C GLU A 32 0.66 18.52 2.88
N SER A 33 -0.51 18.30 2.25
CA SER A 33 -1.57 19.31 2.17
C SER A 33 -2.12 19.71 3.55
N ARG A 34 -2.09 18.81 4.53
CA ARG A 34 -2.60 19.04 5.90
C ARG A 34 -1.51 19.54 6.86
N GLY A 35 -0.24 19.51 6.47
CA GLY A 35 0.89 19.84 7.34
C GLY A 35 1.06 18.88 8.52
N VAL A 36 0.62 17.62 8.37
CA VAL A 36 0.71 16.58 9.40
C VAL A 36 1.66 15.47 8.94
N ARG A 37 1.99 14.52 9.82
CA ARG A 37 2.87 13.41 9.43
C ARG A 37 2.05 12.37 8.67
N ILE A 38 2.69 11.69 7.73
CA ILE A 38 2.13 10.55 6.99
C ILE A 38 1.51 9.52 7.95
N LYS A 39 2.18 9.22 9.07
CA LYS A 39 1.69 8.29 10.09
C LYS A 39 0.34 8.71 10.69
N ASP A 40 0.13 10.01 10.90
CA ASP A 40 -1.12 10.51 11.49
C ASP A 40 -2.30 10.28 10.51
N VAL A 41 -2.04 10.43 9.21
CA VAL A 41 -3.01 10.14 8.13
C VAL A 41 -3.22 8.62 7.97
N GLN A 42 -2.16 7.83 8.03
CA GLN A 42 -2.24 6.36 8.02
C GLN A 42 -3.12 5.83 9.17
N ASP A 43 -2.90 6.32 10.40
CA ASP A 43 -3.68 5.95 11.57
C ASP A 43 -5.16 6.37 11.42
N GLU A 44 -5.45 7.55 10.84
CA GLU A 44 -6.81 8.04 10.54
C GLU A 44 -7.56 7.13 9.54
N PHE A 45 -6.87 6.67 8.50
CA PHE A 45 -7.45 5.79 7.48
C PHE A 45 -7.34 4.29 7.83
N GLY A 46 -6.76 3.94 8.99
CA GLY A 46 -6.58 2.56 9.43
C GLY A 46 -5.62 1.75 8.54
N VAL A 47 -4.66 2.42 7.89
CA VAL A 47 -3.66 1.79 7.01
C VAL A 47 -2.36 1.63 7.79
N SER A 48 -1.80 0.42 7.85
CA SER A 48 -0.49 0.19 8.45
C SER A 48 0.59 0.05 7.37
N SER A 49 1.79 0.54 7.63
CA SER A 49 2.97 0.31 6.77
C SER A 49 3.50 -1.13 6.84
N ASN A 50 2.89 -1.97 7.68
CA ASN A 50 3.37 -3.30 8.04
C ASN A 50 2.58 -4.44 7.37
N ASP A 51 1.68 -4.10 6.43
CA ASP A 51 1.01 -5.04 5.53
C ASP A 51 1.74 -5.16 4.18
#